data_AF-A0AAW4J1D5-F1
#
_entry.id   AF-A0AAW4J1D5-F1
#
_cell.length_a   1.000
_cell.length_b   1.000
_cell.length_c   1.000
_cell.angle_alpha   90.00
_cell.angle_beta   90.00
_cell.angle_gamma   90.00
#
_symmetry.space_group_name_H-M   'P 1'
#
loop_
_entity.id
_entity.type
_entity.pdbx_description
1 polymer ?
#
loop_
_entity_poly.entity_id
_entity_poly.type
_entity_poly.pdbx_seq_one_letter_code
_entity_poly.pdbx_strand_id
1 'polypeptide(L)'
;MGRKTRSKIEYARTIAWYDFIYHEAKKSWKCRSEYQFYKQIYQDTGYDVSDNIFKKYKYGLSSPSQAWLMYAERKIQTSRQIFEHPIWSYCYKQFDTQNSIVDEMHKLPEGIRHSIIEEGFGVPSPTSPNILKAIISSNTLDSLSAIYLLYWWSETTNNLELGNLCANLILNNLQFILKKLPYLRRAHVFLFDEMCGRMFIREHHELTITYTDKIDWRKERFSEWEEAVKRASFVEEILLLSNPKLEIFAPSTKSPIDITDTFHFDHGKIEFENKYVQIRFKKVYKECLSNNFYY
;
A
#
# COMPACT_ATOMS: atom_id res chain seq x y z
N MET A 1 3.08 -3.51 31.57
CA MET A 1 2.54 -2.73 30.44
C MET A 1 2.53 -3.63 29.21
N GLY A 2 1.37 -3.91 28.62
CA GLY A 2 1.26 -4.74 27.42
C GLY A 2 1.89 -4.06 26.19
N ARG A 3 2.49 -4.84 25.28
CA ARG A 3 2.96 -4.29 23.99
C ARG A 3 1.78 -3.69 23.23
N LYS A 4 1.92 -2.43 22.80
CA LYS A 4 0.94 -1.78 21.92
C LYS A 4 0.77 -2.62 20.65
N THR A 5 -0.48 -2.86 20.26
CA THR A 5 -0.81 -3.60 19.04
C THR A 5 -0.25 -2.85 17.83
N ARG A 6 0.46 -3.55 16.94
CA ARG A 6 0.94 -2.97 15.68
C ARG A 6 -0.25 -2.60 14.81
N SER A 7 -0.12 -1.49 14.12
CA SER A 7 -1.11 -0.94 13.21
C SER A 7 -0.84 -1.34 11.76
N LYS A 8 -1.86 -1.30 10.89
CA LYS A 8 -1.77 -1.80 9.50
C LYS A 8 -0.58 -1.21 8.73
N ILE A 9 -0.29 0.08 8.87
CA ILE A 9 0.85 0.70 8.17
C ILE A 9 2.21 0.25 8.71
N GLU A 10 2.35 -0.13 9.98
CA GLU A 10 3.59 -0.72 10.48
C GLU A 10 3.87 -2.09 9.84
N TYR A 11 2.81 -2.86 9.55
CA TYR A 11 2.93 -4.06 8.73
C TYR A 11 3.32 -3.70 7.29
N ALA A 12 2.57 -2.79 6.66
CA ALA A 12 2.80 -2.34 5.28
C ALA A 12 4.24 -1.88 5.04
N ARG A 13 4.73 -0.96 5.88
CA ARG A 13 6.09 -0.39 5.83
C ARG A 13 7.17 -1.47 5.88
N THR A 14 7.01 -2.43 6.79
CA THR A 14 7.98 -3.52 6.96
C THR A 14 7.94 -4.49 5.78
N ILE A 15 6.74 -4.85 5.32
CA ILE A 15 6.54 -5.75 4.17
C ILE A 15 7.13 -5.13 2.90
N ALA A 16 6.85 -3.85 2.65
CA ALA A 16 7.38 -3.11 1.50
C ALA A 16 8.91 -3.08 1.51
N TRP A 17 9.51 -2.76 2.65
CA TRP A 17 10.97 -2.78 2.81
C TRP A 17 11.55 -4.17 2.58
N TYR A 18 10.95 -5.21 3.17
CA TYR A 18 11.39 -6.59 2.99
C TYR A 18 11.32 -7.02 1.51
N ASP A 19 10.21 -6.71 0.83
CA ASP A 19 10.03 -7.07 -0.58
C ASP A 19 11.02 -6.36 -1.47
N PHE A 20 11.31 -5.10 -1.18
CA PHE A 20 12.33 -4.34 -1.88
C PHE A 20 13.71 -4.99 -1.75
N ILE A 21 14.17 -5.24 -0.52
CA ILE A 21 15.50 -5.82 -0.30
C ILE A 21 15.60 -7.24 -0.85
N TYR A 22 14.54 -8.05 -0.75
CA TYR A 22 14.56 -9.41 -1.25
C TYR A 22 14.60 -9.43 -2.78
N HIS A 23 13.82 -8.57 -3.44
CA HIS A 23 13.80 -8.46 -4.89
C HIS A 23 15.14 -7.97 -5.45
N GLU A 24 15.73 -6.95 -4.84
CA GLU A 24 17.04 -6.46 -5.27
C GLU A 24 18.16 -7.47 -4.95
N ALA A 25 18.13 -8.15 -3.80
CA ALA A 25 19.06 -9.23 -3.47
C ALA A 25 18.99 -10.40 -4.46
N LYS A 26 17.79 -10.75 -4.96
CA LYS A 26 17.65 -11.79 -6.00
C LYS A 26 18.44 -11.43 -7.26
N LYS A 27 18.45 -10.16 -7.64
CA LYS A 27 19.20 -9.67 -8.81
C LYS A 27 20.70 -9.60 -8.53
N SER A 28 21.08 -8.98 -7.40
CA SER A 28 22.48 -8.64 -7.10
C SER A 28 23.27 -9.82 -6.53
N TRP A 29 22.67 -10.64 -5.66
CA TRP A 29 23.35 -11.77 -5.00
C TRP A 29 23.02 -13.13 -5.64
N LYS A 30 22.20 -13.14 -6.70
CA LYS A 30 21.75 -14.37 -7.40
C LYS A 30 21.07 -15.38 -6.47
N CYS A 31 20.45 -14.93 -5.38
CA CYS A 31 19.67 -15.80 -4.50
C CYS A 31 18.45 -16.34 -5.25
N ARG A 32 18.27 -17.67 -5.27
CA ARG A 32 17.11 -18.33 -5.91
C ARG A 32 15.97 -18.62 -4.94
N SER A 33 16.24 -18.59 -3.64
CA SER A 33 15.24 -18.86 -2.60
C SER A 33 15.39 -17.93 -1.40
N GLU A 34 14.32 -17.83 -0.60
CA GLU A 34 14.34 -17.09 0.67
C GLU A 34 15.39 -17.63 1.64
N TYR A 35 15.57 -18.95 1.67
CA TYR A 35 16.59 -19.58 2.50
C TYR A 35 18.01 -19.10 2.13
N GLN A 36 18.32 -19.03 0.83
CA GLN A 36 19.61 -18.52 0.38
C GLN A 36 19.80 -17.04 0.74
N PHE A 37 18.75 -16.24 0.59
CA PHE A 37 18.75 -14.84 0.99
C PHE A 37 19.04 -14.67 2.50
N TYR A 38 18.32 -15.40 3.36
CA TYR A 38 18.54 -15.36 4.80
C TYR A 38 19.96 -15.83 5.15
N LYS A 39 20.39 -16.96 4.59
CA LYS A 39 21.70 -17.55 4.86
C LYS A 39 22.83 -16.57 4.54
N GLN A 40 22.75 -15.87 3.41
CA GLN A 40 23.77 -14.88 3.04
C GLN A 40 23.84 -13.73 4.07
N ILE A 41 22.69 -13.21 4.51
CA ILE A 41 22.66 -12.10 5.48
C ILE A 41 23.25 -12.52 6.82
N TYR A 42 22.88 -13.71 7.31
CA TYR A 42 23.40 -14.22 8.57
C TYR A 42 24.91 -14.52 8.49
N GLN A 43 25.40 -15.04 7.37
CA GLN A 43 26.84 -15.21 7.12
C GLN A 43 27.60 -13.89 7.14
N ASP A 44 27.06 -12.86 6.50
CA ASP A 44 27.68 -11.53 6.44
C ASP A 44 27.71 -10.82 7.81
N THR A 45 26.79 -11.15 8.71
CA THR A 45 26.60 -10.44 9.98
C THR A 45 27.05 -11.21 11.21
N GLY A 46 27.32 -12.51 11.09
CA GLY A 46 27.69 -13.38 12.20
C GLY A 46 26.54 -13.71 13.17
N TYR A 47 25.31 -13.30 12.86
CA TYR A 47 24.10 -13.67 13.62
C TYR A 47 23.63 -15.09 13.26
N ASP A 48 22.95 -15.75 14.19
CA ASP A 48 22.42 -17.10 13.97
C ASP A 48 21.17 -17.08 13.08
N VAL A 49 21.14 -17.97 12.07
CA VAL A 49 20.00 -18.19 11.17
C VAL A 49 18.73 -18.59 11.93
N SER A 50 18.88 -19.20 13.11
CA SER A 50 17.78 -19.64 13.98
C SER A 50 16.89 -18.49 14.47
N ASP A 51 17.37 -17.23 14.44
CA ASP A 51 16.63 -16.06 14.93
C ASP A 51 15.34 -15.77 14.15
N ASN A 52 15.17 -16.36 12.96
CA ASN A 52 13.95 -16.30 12.12
C ASN A 52 13.38 -14.86 11.95
N ILE A 53 14.19 -13.82 12.14
CA ILE A 53 13.73 -12.44 12.21
C ILE A 53 13.22 -11.97 10.85
N PHE A 54 13.86 -12.39 9.77
CA PHE A 54 13.44 -12.10 8.41
C PHE A 54 12.11 -12.76 8.04
N LYS A 55 11.78 -13.93 8.60
CA LYS A 55 10.42 -14.50 8.48
C LYS A 55 9.39 -13.60 9.15
N LYS A 56 9.74 -12.94 10.27
CA LYS A 56 8.86 -11.95 10.90
C LYS A 56 8.73 -10.69 10.03
N TYR A 57 9.83 -10.19 9.45
CA TYR A 57 9.83 -9.02 8.56
C TYR A 57 9.01 -9.26 7.29
N LYS A 58 9.10 -10.45 6.68
CA LYS A 58 8.31 -10.87 5.51
C LYS A 58 6.81 -10.65 5.67
N TYR A 59 6.30 -10.81 6.90
CA TYR A 59 4.88 -10.63 7.23
C TYR A 59 4.62 -9.38 8.08
N GLY A 60 5.60 -8.48 8.21
CA GLY A 60 5.47 -7.25 8.99
C GLY A 60 5.27 -7.44 10.51
N LEU A 61 5.53 -8.64 11.03
CA LEU A 61 5.30 -9.03 12.42
C LEU A 61 6.31 -8.42 13.41
N SER A 62 7.35 -7.75 12.90
CA SER A 62 8.39 -7.07 13.67
C SER A 62 8.94 -5.91 12.84
N SER A 63 9.48 -4.87 13.47
CA SER A 63 10.19 -3.80 12.74
C SER A 63 11.69 -4.10 12.68
N PRO A 64 12.36 -3.80 11.55
CA PRO A 64 13.82 -3.83 11.49
C PRO A 64 14.41 -2.86 12.52
N SER A 65 15.47 -3.31 13.20
CA SER A 65 16.27 -2.44 14.04
C SER A 65 17.14 -1.51 13.17
N GLN A 66 17.68 -0.45 13.77
CA GLN A 66 18.59 0.45 13.05
C GLN A 66 19.79 -0.29 12.45
N ALA A 67 20.31 -1.31 13.14
CA ALA A 67 21.40 -2.15 12.64
C ALA A 67 21.00 -2.87 11.33
N TRP A 68 19.79 -3.44 11.27
CA TRP A 68 19.29 -4.12 10.07
C TRP A 68 19.02 -3.15 8.92
N LEU A 69 18.49 -1.96 9.21
CA LEU A 69 18.30 -0.90 8.20
C LEU A 69 19.64 -0.44 7.61
N MET A 70 20.65 -0.19 8.45
CA MET A 70 21.98 0.21 8.00
C MET A 70 22.68 -0.90 7.21
N TYR A 71 22.56 -2.15 7.65
CA TYR A 71 23.12 -3.28 6.91
C TYR A 71 22.48 -3.40 5.52
N ALA A 72 21.14 -3.35 5.45
CA ALA A 72 20.43 -3.42 4.18
C ALA A 72 20.82 -2.27 3.24
N GLU A 73 20.90 -1.04 3.74
CA GLU A 73 21.29 0.14 2.93
C GLU A 73 22.71 0.01 2.35
N ARG A 74 23.65 -0.55 3.13
CA ARG A 74 25.02 -0.78 2.66
C ARG A 74 25.08 -1.80 1.51
N LYS A 75 24.16 -2.75 1.48
CA LYS A 75 24.16 -3.84 0.49
C LYS A 75 23.21 -3.58 -0.68
N ILE A 76 22.13 -2.84 -0.43
CA ILE A 76 21.06 -2.49 -1.35
C ILE A 76 20.72 -1.03 -1.08
N GLN A 77 21.30 -0.16 -1.92
CA GLN A 77 21.12 1.29 -1.84
C GLN A 77 19.63 1.63 -1.90
N THR A 78 19.25 2.73 -1.24
CA THR A 78 17.88 3.27 -1.15
C THR A 78 16.88 2.42 -0.36
N SER A 79 17.26 1.23 0.14
CA SER A 79 16.36 0.41 0.96
C SER A 79 15.87 1.15 2.20
N ARG A 80 16.72 1.97 2.83
CA ARG A 80 16.36 2.80 3.97
C ARG A 80 15.32 3.86 3.59
N GLN A 81 15.42 4.45 2.40
CA GLN A 81 14.45 5.43 1.90
C GLN A 81 13.05 4.81 1.76
N ILE A 82 12.96 3.53 1.36
CA ILE A 82 11.67 2.81 1.33
C ILE A 82 11.07 2.69 2.73
N PHE A 83 11.88 2.33 3.73
CA PHE A 83 11.37 2.15 5.10
C PHE A 83 11.03 3.48 5.78
N GLU A 84 11.82 4.53 5.54
CA GLU A 84 11.69 5.84 6.17
C GLU A 84 10.77 6.80 5.39
N HIS A 85 10.18 6.34 4.28
CA HIS A 85 9.34 7.16 3.42
C HIS A 85 8.21 7.86 4.21
N PRO A 86 8.00 9.19 4.04
CA PRO A 86 7.03 9.94 4.84
C PRO A 86 5.59 9.44 4.76
N ILE A 87 5.17 8.87 3.61
CA ILE A 87 3.84 8.27 3.40
C ILE A 87 3.39 7.36 4.54
N TRP A 88 4.30 6.59 5.14
CA TRP A 88 3.96 5.68 6.24
C TRP A 88 3.50 6.43 7.49
N SER A 89 4.00 7.65 7.70
CA SER A 89 3.59 8.50 8.81
C SER A 89 2.31 9.29 8.54
N TYR A 90 2.01 9.59 7.28
CA TYR A 90 0.83 10.39 6.89
C TYR A 90 -0.47 9.66 7.20
N CYS A 91 -0.45 8.33 7.11
CA CYS A 91 -1.53 7.48 7.56
C CYS A 91 -1.64 7.37 9.11
N TYR A 92 -0.85 8.10 9.90
CA TYR A 92 -1.01 8.18 11.36
C TYR A 92 -1.17 9.61 11.86
N LYS A 93 -0.59 10.57 11.16
CA LYS A 93 -0.70 11.98 11.49
C LYS A 93 -2.16 12.41 11.37
N GLN A 94 -2.61 13.13 12.38
CA GLN A 94 -3.81 13.96 12.28
C GLN A 94 -3.37 15.26 11.63
N PHE A 95 -3.85 15.51 10.42
CA PHE A 95 -3.57 16.73 9.67
C PHE A 95 -4.58 17.80 10.06
N ASP A 96 -4.53 18.22 11.33
CA ASP A 96 -5.55 19.09 11.92
C ASP A 96 -5.38 20.57 11.57
N THR A 97 -4.23 20.95 11.01
CA THR A 97 -3.92 22.35 10.69
C THR A 97 -3.31 22.47 9.31
N GLN A 98 -3.62 23.56 8.61
CA GLN A 98 -3.00 23.88 7.32
C GLN A 98 -1.47 23.93 7.44
N ASN A 99 -0.93 24.58 8.48
CA ASN A 99 0.51 24.73 8.68
C ASN A 99 1.24 23.38 8.78
N SER A 100 0.70 22.42 9.55
CA SER A 100 1.34 21.11 9.68
C SER A 100 1.36 20.31 8.37
N ILE A 101 0.37 20.53 7.50
CA ILE A 101 0.33 19.92 6.17
C ILE A 101 1.36 20.59 5.25
N VAL A 102 1.41 21.92 5.26
CA VAL A 102 2.37 22.71 4.47
C VAL A 102 3.81 22.39 4.86
N ASP A 103 4.10 22.24 6.15
CA ASP A 103 5.41 21.80 6.66
C ASP A 103 5.83 20.43 6.09
N GLU A 104 4.88 19.51 5.91
CA GLU A 104 5.14 18.22 5.28
C GLU A 104 5.30 18.35 3.75
N MET A 105 4.53 19.22 3.10
CA MET A 105 4.70 19.51 1.68
C MET A 105 6.07 20.12 1.36
N HIS A 106 6.64 20.94 2.25
CA HIS A 106 7.99 21.48 2.07
C HIS A 106 9.10 20.42 2.10
N LYS A 107 8.83 19.23 2.67
CA LYS A 107 9.74 18.08 2.71
C LYS A 107 9.66 17.19 1.47
N LEU A 108 8.69 17.45 0.56
CA LEU A 108 8.59 16.73 -0.71
C LEU A 108 9.83 16.99 -1.58
N PRO A 109 10.16 16.08 -2.52
CA PRO A 109 11.20 16.31 -3.50
C PRO A 109 10.99 17.63 -4.26
N GLU A 110 12.09 18.34 -4.52
CA GLU A 110 12.10 19.70 -5.07
C GLU A 110 11.18 19.88 -6.29
N GLY A 111 11.29 18.99 -7.29
CA GLY A 111 10.47 19.08 -8.49
C GLY A 111 8.96 18.94 -8.25
N ILE A 112 8.55 18.11 -7.28
CA ILE A 112 7.14 17.96 -6.90
C ILE A 112 6.70 19.15 -6.06
N ARG A 113 7.54 19.60 -5.13
CA ARG A 113 7.27 20.75 -4.27
C ARG A 113 7.02 22.01 -5.08
N HIS A 114 7.88 22.34 -6.04
CA HIS A 114 7.71 23.51 -6.91
C HIS A 114 6.49 23.43 -7.84
N SER A 115 5.94 22.23 -8.05
CA SER A 115 4.69 22.07 -8.80
C SER A 115 3.45 22.41 -7.96
N ILE A 116 3.57 22.47 -6.63
CA ILE A 116 2.43 22.65 -5.71
C ILE A 116 2.54 23.98 -4.95
N ILE A 117 3.74 24.33 -4.54
CA ILE A 117 4.05 25.54 -3.79
C ILE A 117 4.84 26.47 -4.70
N GLU A 118 4.27 27.64 -4.98
CA GLU A 118 4.94 28.70 -5.71
C GLU A 118 5.98 29.40 -4.82
N GLU A 119 7.20 29.58 -5.34
CA GLU A 119 8.28 30.24 -4.62
C GLU A 119 7.88 31.68 -4.26
N GLY A 120 7.83 31.99 -2.96
CA GLY A 120 7.47 33.30 -2.44
C GLY A 120 6.16 33.35 -1.64
N PHE A 121 5.23 32.43 -1.88
CA PHE A 121 3.95 32.38 -1.14
C PHE A 121 4.02 31.49 0.11
N GLY A 122 4.86 30.46 0.11
CA GLY A 122 5.03 29.54 1.24
C GLY A 122 3.79 28.69 1.55
N VAL A 123 2.77 28.70 0.67
CA VAL A 123 1.55 27.91 0.78
C VAL A 123 1.19 27.31 -0.59
N PRO A 124 0.38 26.24 -0.64
CA PRO A 124 -0.09 25.67 -1.90
C PRO A 124 -0.82 26.73 -2.73
N SER A 125 -0.40 26.89 -3.98
CA SER A 125 -1.07 27.75 -4.95
C SER A 125 -2.30 27.01 -5.53
N PRO A 126 -3.28 27.71 -6.13
CA PRO A 126 -4.38 27.07 -6.84
C PRO A 126 -3.83 26.09 -7.89
N THR A 127 -3.84 24.80 -7.58
CA THR A 127 -3.16 23.82 -8.41
C THR A 127 -4.09 23.39 -9.52
N SER A 128 -3.73 23.65 -10.78
CA SER A 128 -4.57 23.26 -11.91
C SER A 128 -4.70 21.72 -11.98
N PRO A 129 -5.85 21.19 -12.45
CA PRO A 129 -6.01 19.74 -12.63
C PRO A 129 -4.92 19.09 -13.50
N ASN A 130 -4.35 19.84 -14.44
CA ASN A 130 -3.28 19.37 -15.31
C ASN A 130 -1.97 19.15 -14.54
N ILE A 131 -1.65 20.04 -13.60
CA ILE A 131 -0.47 19.90 -12.73
C ILE A 131 -0.62 18.67 -11.83
N LEU A 132 -1.79 18.49 -11.22
CA LEU A 132 -2.05 17.32 -10.36
C LEU A 132 -1.93 16.00 -11.14
N LYS A 133 -2.49 15.96 -12.35
CA LYS A 133 -2.35 14.83 -13.27
C LYS A 133 -0.88 14.57 -13.63
N ALA A 134 -0.10 15.62 -13.89
CA ALA A 134 1.32 15.48 -14.19
C ALA A 134 2.09 14.90 -13.00
N ILE A 135 1.86 15.38 -11.77
CA ILE A 135 2.51 14.87 -10.55
C ILE A 135 2.22 13.38 -10.36
N ILE A 136 0.93 12.99 -10.34
CA ILE A 136 0.54 11.61 -10.03
C ILE A 136 0.98 10.62 -11.13
N SER A 137 1.11 11.07 -12.38
CA SER A 137 1.57 10.24 -13.50
C SER A 137 2.99 9.69 -13.33
N SER A 138 3.80 10.30 -12.46
CA SER A 138 5.13 9.76 -12.14
C SER A 138 5.05 8.41 -11.40
N ASN A 139 3.89 8.06 -10.81
CA ASN A 139 3.61 6.77 -10.20
C ASN A 139 4.63 6.36 -9.13
N THR A 140 5.08 7.34 -8.34
CA THR A 140 6.03 7.17 -7.23
C THR A 140 5.32 7.31 -5.88
N LEU A 141 5.97 6.88 -4.80
CA LEU A 141 5.47 7.16 -3.44
C LEU A 141 5.47 8.65 -3.13
N ASP A 142 6.42 9.42 -3.67
CA ASP A 142 6.48 10.87 -3.50
C ASP A 142 5.29 11.57 -4.18
N SER A 143 4.95 11.17 -5.41
CA SER A 143 3.78 11.73 -6.09
C SER A 143 2.47 11.37 -5.40
N LEU A 144 2.35 10.13 -4.92
CA LEU A 144 1.19 9.71 -4.13
C LEU A 144 1.09 10.54 -2.84
N SER A 145 2.22 10.75 -2.16
CA SER A 145 2.32 11.57 -0.95
C SER A 145 1.89 13.00 -1.19
N ALA A 146 2.31 13.58 -2.31
CA ALA A 146 1.99 14.94 -2.67
C ALA A 146 0.49 15.15 -2.89
N ILE A 147 -0.16 14.27 -3.67
CA ILE A 147 -1.62 14.35 -3.88
C ILE A 147 -2.37 14.04 -2.57
N TYR A 148 -1.87 13.13 -1.74
CA TYR A 148 -2.49 12.83 -0.45
C TYR A 148 -2.40 13.99 0.54
N LEU A 149 -1.27 14.70 0.59
CA LEU A 149 -1.13 15.91 1.39
C LEU A 149 -2.05 17.02 0.85
N LEU A 150 -2.19 17.16 -0.47
CA LEU A 150 -3.10 18.13 -1.08
C LEU A 150 -4.57 17.83 -0.77
N TYR A 151 -4.96 16.56 -0.73
CA TYR A 151 -6.28 16.16 -0.22
C TYR A 151 -6.49 16.69 1.21
N TRP A 152 -5.55 16.43 2.13
CA TRP A 152 -5.69 16.92 3.51
C TRP A 152 -5.66 18.44 3.60
N TRP A 153 -4.84 19.11 2.79
CA TRP A 153 -4.84 20.57 2.75
C TRP A 153 -6.21 21.09 2.31
N SER A 154 -6.80 20.50 1.28
CA SER A 154 -8.14 20.87 0.80
C SER A 154 -9.23 20.64 1.85
N GLU A 155 -9.10 19.59 2.67
CA GLU A 155 -10.00 19.35 3.80
C GLU A 155 -9.89 20.48 4.82
N THR A 156 -8.67 20.90 5.17
CA THR A 156 -8.45 21.98 6.15
C THR A 156 -8.78 23.38 5.62
N THR A 157 -8.85 23.58 4.30
CA THR A 157 -9.27 24.84 3.67
C THR A 157 -10.73 24.81 3.22
N ASN A 158 -11.44 23.71 3.44
CA ASN A 158 -12.80 23.47 2.95
C ASN A 158 -12.95 23.64 1.42
N ASN A 159 -11.94 23.21 0.66
CA ASN A 159 -11.95 23.22 -0.81
C ASN A 159 -12.35 21.84 -1.34
N LEU A 160 -13.67 21.61 -1.46
CA LEU A 160 -14.20 20.30 -1.83
C LEU A 160 -13.85 19.86 -3.25
N GLU A 161 -13.81 20.79 -4.20
CA GLU A 161 -13.43 20.48 -5.59
C GLU A 161 -12.03 19.89 -5.67
N LEU A 162 -11.08 20.52 -4.96
CA LEU A 162 -9.71 20.01 -4.86
C LEU A 162 -9.65 18.68 -4.11
N GLY A 163 -10.41 18.53 -3.02
CA GLY A 163 -10.47 17.28 -2.26
C GLY A 163 -10.96 16.10 -3.11
N ASN A 164 -12.09 16.27 -3.79
CA ASN A 164 -12.63 15.26 -4.69
C ASN A 164 -11.69 14.95 -5.86
N LEU A 165 -11.06 15.97 -6.43
CA LEU A 165 -10.10 15.78 -7.51
C LEU A 165 -8.89 14.96 -7.05
N CYS A 166 -8.32 15.28 -5.88
CA CYS A 166 -7.21 14.53 -5.30
C CYS A 166 -7.61 13.08 -4.97
N ALA A 167 -8.78 12.89 -4.35
CA ALA A 167 -9.36 11.58 -4.04
C ALA A 167 -9.47 10.70 -5.29
N ASN A 168 -10.11 11.23 -6.34
CA ASN A 168 -10.28 10.53 -7.62
C ASN A 168 -8.93 10.26 -8.32
N LEU A 169 -8.00 11.23 -8.30
CA LEU A 169 -6.68 11.02 -8.87
C LEU A 169 -5.90 9.91 -8.16
N ILE A 170 -5.98 9.83 -6.83
CA ILE A 170 -5.36 8.75 -6.06
C ILE A 170 -5.98 7.41 -6.46
N LEU A 171 -7.32 7.31 -6.41
CA LEU A 171 -8.06 6.09 -6.68
C LEU A 171 -7.74 5.52 -8.07
N ASN A 172 -7.81 6.36 -9.10
CA ASN A 172 -7.58 5.98 -10.49
C ASN A 172 -6.11 5.60 -10.77
N ASN A 173 -5.17 6.06 -9.96
CA ASN A 173 -3.74 5.80 -10.14
C ASN A 173 -3.19 4.63 -9.30
N LEU A 174 -3.98 4.04 -8.39
CA LEU A 174 -3.51 2.95 -7.52
C LEU A 174 -2.92 1.78 -8.31
N GLN A 175 -3.54 1.37 -9.42
CA GLN A 175 -3.03 0.27 -10.25
C GLN A 175 -1.66 0.59 -10.88
N PHE A 176 -1.45 1.82 -11.34
CA PHE A 176 -0.20 2.23 -11.99
C PHE A 176 0.94 2.32 -10.98
N ILE A 177 0.65 2.75 -9.75
CA ILE A 177 1.58 2.70 -8.63
C ILE A 177 2.01 1.26 -8.35
N LEU A 178 1.09 0.29 -8.33
CA LEU A 178 1.43 -1.12 -8.12
C LEU A 178 2.25 -1.72 -9.25
N LYS A 179 1.98 -1.31 -10.50
CA LYS A 179 2.79 -1.72 -11.65
C LYS A 179 4.22 -1.20 -11.54
N LYS A 180 4.37 0.07 -11.18
CA LYS A 180 5.68 0.74 -11.13
C LYS A 180 6.50 0.38 -9.91
N LEU A 181 5.86 0.05 -8.79
CA LEU A 181 6.51 -0.25 -7.51
C LEU A 181 6.22 -1.70 -7.07
N PRO A 182 6.95 -2.70 -7.59
CA PRO A 182 6.71 -4.11 -7.29
C PRO A 182 6.77 -4.46 -5.80
N TYR A 183 7.58 -3.73 -5.02
CA TYR A 183 7.71 -3.94 -3.59
C TYR A 183 6.45 -3.57 -2.80
N LEU A 184 5.48 -2.85 -3.40
CA LEU A 184 4.19 -2.57 -2.79
C LEU A 184 3.15 -3.67 -3.01
N ARG A 185 3.41 -4.67 -3.86
CA ARG A 185 2.40 -5.69 -4.23
C ARG A 185 1.75 -6.40 -3.05
N ARG A 186 2.46 -6.59 -1.94
CA ARG A 186 1.86 -7.14 -0.71
C ARG A 186 1.44 -6.04 0.26
N ALA A 187 2.28 -5.02 0.42
CA ALA A 187 2.03 -3.93 1.36
C ALA A 187 0.81 -3.06 1.00
N HIS A 188 0.39 -3.05 -0.27
CA HIS A 188 -0.71 -2.20 -0.75
C HIS A 188 -2.02 -2.47 -0.04
N VAL A 189 -2.28 -3.72 0.36
CA VAL A 189 -3.53 -4.10 1.06
C VAL A 189 -3.71 -3.23 2.30
N PHE A 190 -2.66 -3.11 3.10
CA PHE A 190 -2.67 -2.31 4.32
C PHE A 190 -2.50 -0.81 4.05
N LEU A 191 -1.67 -0.43 3.07
CA LEU A 191 -1.48 0.97 2.71
C LEU A 191 -2.78 1.59 2.18
N PHE A 192 -3.44 0.93 1.25
CA PHE A 192 -4.65 1.42 0.60
C PHE A 192 -5.84 1.38 1.57
N ASP A 193 -5.93 0.38 2.45
CA ASP A 193 -6.93 0.36 3.53
C ASP A 193 -6.88 1.64 4.39
N GLU A 194 -5.67 2.06 4.77
CA GLU A 194 -5.49 3.19 5.68
C GLU A 194 -5.57 4.54 4.96
N MET A 195 -5.05 4.63 3.74
CA MET A 195 -5.17 5.84 2.94
C MET A 195 -6.61 6.08 2.49
N CYS A 196 -7.21 5.11 1.79
CA CYS A 196 -8.56 5.25 1.24
C CYS A 196 -9.62 5.24 2.34
N GLY A 197 -9.37 4.52 3.44
CA GLY A 197 -10.25 4.49 4.60
C GLY A 197 -10.48 5.84 5.28
N ARG A 198 -9.63 6.84 4.98
CA ARG A 198 -9.69 8.21 5.51
C ARG A 198 -10.10 9.25 4.47
N MET A 199 -10.26 8.85 3.21
CA MET A 199 -10.65 9.75 2.14
C MET A 199 -12.13 9.58 1.81
N PHE A 200 -12.75 10.68 1.43
CA PHE A 200 -14.16 10.73 1.05
C PHE A 200 -14.32 11.58 -0.21
N ILE A 201 -15.28 11.19 -1.05
CA ILE A 201 -15.80 12.04 -2.11
C ILE A 201 -17.05 12.72 -1.55
N ARG A 202 -17.11 14.04 -1.69
CA ARG A 202 -18.21 14.86 -1.16
C ARG A 202 -18.97 15.56 -2.25
N GLU A 203 -20.27 15.36 -2.28
CA GLU A 203 -21.15 16.11 -3.19
C GLU A 203 -22.08 16.99 -2.38
N HIS A 204 -22.17 18.25 -2.77
CA HIS A 204 -23.20 19.13 -2.26
C HIS A 204 -24.49 18.95 -3.05
N HIS A 205 -25.55 18.64 -2.32
CA HIS A 205 -26.90 18.75 -2.81
C HIS A 205 -27.56 19.94 -2.08
N GLU A 206 -27.99 20.93 -2.86
CA GLU A 206 -28.51 22.22 -2.35
C GLU A 206 -27.51 22.95 -1.44
N LEU A 207 -28.00 23.70 -0.44
CA LEU A 207 -27.19 24.57 0.43
C LEU A 207 -26.59 23.85 1.66
N THR A 208 -26.94 22.59 1.92
CA THR A 208 -26.62 21.95 3.22
C THR A 208 -26.37 20.44 3.20
N ILE A 209 -26.81 19.68 2.19
CA ILE A 209 -26.66 18.22 2.21
C ILE A 209 -25.32 17.87 1.60
N THR A 210 -24.43 17.29 2.42
CA THR A 210 -23.16 16.74 1.93
C THR A 210 -23.29 15.23 1.85
N TYR A 211 -23.47 14.70 0.64
CA TYR A 211 -23.31 13.26 0.41
C TYR A 211 -21.83 12.95 0.56
N THR A 212 -21.51 11.92 1.35
CA THR A 212 -20.14 11.54 1.66
C THR A 212 -19.96 10.09 1.30
N ASP A 213 -19.32 9.85 0.16
CA ASP A 213 -18.99 8.50 -0.29
C ASP A 213 -17.58 8.13 0.14
N LYS A 214 -17.49 7.04 0.91
CA LYS A 214 -16.20 6.51 1.33
C LYS A 214 -15.52 5.84 0.15
N ILE A 215 -14.23 6.15 -0.04
CA ILE A 215 -13.43 5.52 -1.08
C ILE A 215 -13.20 4.05 -0.76
N ASP A 216 -13.59 3.17 -1.68
CA ASP A 216 -13.33 1.74 -1.63
C ASP A 216 -12.42 1.32 -2.79
N TRP A 217 -11.13 1.19 -2.48
CA TRP A 217 -10.13 0.77 -3.46
C TRP A 217 -10.34 -0.67 -3.96
N ARG A 218 -11.02 -1.53 -3.20
CA ARG A 218 -11.32 -2.89 -3.66
C ARG A 218 -12.42 -2.87 -4.69
N LYS A 219 -13.45 -2.04 -4.52
CA LYS A 219 -14.49 -1.83 -5.54
C LYS A 219 -13.87 -1.33 -6.85
N GLU A 220 -13.02 -0.31 -6.76
CA GLU A 220 -12.25 0.21 -7.89
C GLU A 220 -11.38 -0.87 -8.56
N ARG A 221 -10.70 -1.69 -7.77
CA ARG A 221 -9.92 -2.81 -8.29
C ARG A 221 -10.76 -3.75 -9.14
N PHE A 222 -12.01 -4.01 -8.77
CA PHE A 222 -12.88 -4.91 -9.52
C PHE A 222 -13.40 -4.28 -10.83
N SER A 223 -13.77 -2.99 -10.81
CA SER A 223 -14.38 -2.32 -11.96
C SER A 223 -13.36 -1.79 -12.98
N GLU A 224 -12.33 -1.06 -12.53
CA GLU A 224 -11.52 -0.20 -13.41
C GLU A 224 -10.09 -0.71 -13.66
N TRP A 225 -9.58 -1.61 -12.82
CA TRP A 225 -8.18 -2.05 -12.95
C TRP A 225 -8.00 -3.04 -14.10
N GLU A 226 -6.83 -2.94 -14.75
CA GLU A 226 -6.41 -3.95 -15.72
C GLU A 226 -6.37 -5.34 -15.09
N GLU A 227 -6.90 -6.31 -15.83
CA GLU A 227 -7.17 -7.66 -15.35
C GLU A 227 -5.94 -8.37 -14.75
N ALA A 228 -4.76 -8.17 -15.34
CA ALA A 228 -3.51 -8.73 -14.82
C ALA A 228 -3.12 -8.14 -13.45
N VAL A 229 -3.32 -6.83 -13.24
CA VAL A 229 -3.01 -6.16 -11.97
C VAL A 229 -4.05 -6.51 -10.91
N LYS A 230 -5.33 -6.51 -11.30
CA LYS A 230 -6.46 -6.94 -10.46
C LYS A 230 -6.20 -8.33 -9.87
N ARG A 231 -5.90 -9.32 -10.72
CA ARG A 231 -5.60 -10.70 -10.29
C ARG A 231 -4.38 -10.77 -9.38
N ALA A 232 -3.29 -10.09 -9.73
CA ALA A 232 -2.09 -10.08 -8.90
C ALA A 232 -2.36 -9.49 -7.51
N SER A 233 -3.05 -8.35 -7.44
CA SER A 233 -3.46 -7.73 -6.17
C SER A 233 -4.35 -8.65 -5.33
N PHE A 234 -5.35 -9.28 -5.94
CA PHE A 234 -6.26 -10.20 -5.27
C PHE A 234 -5.53 -11.42 -4.68
N VAL A 235 -4.63 -12.03 -5.46
CA VAL A 235 -3.82 -13.18 -5.00
C VAL A 235 -2.93 -12.77 -3.82
N GLU A 236 -2.24 -11.63 -3.91
CA GLU A 236 -1.37 -11.17 -2.82
C GLU A 236 -2.17 -10.85 -1.55
N GLU A 237 -3.38 -10.30 -1.68
CA GLU A 237 -4.27 -10.07 -0.55
C GLU A 237 -4.66 -11.38 0.14
N ILE A 238 -5.13 -12.39 -0.61
CA ILE A 238 -5.49 -13.69 -0.04
C ILE A 238 -4.29 -14.35 0.62
N LEU A 239 -3.13 -14.37 -0.04
CA LEU A 239 -1.92 -14.98 0.50
C LEU A 239 -1.48 -14.28 1.80
N LEU A 240 -1.53 -12.96 1.85
CA LEU A 240 -1.18 -12.18 3.02
C LEU A 240 -2.12 -12.46 4.20
N LEU A 241 -3.43 -12.41 3.95
CA LEU A 241 -4.47 -12.60 4.97
C LEU A 241 -4.68 -14.07 5.37
N SER A 242 -4.14 -15.02 4.60
CA SER A 242 -4.12 -16.43 5.00
C SER A 242 -3.24 -16.68 6.23
N ASN A 243 -2.30 -15.78 6.53
CA ASN A 243 -1.46 -15.85 7.72
C ASN A 243 -2.33 -15.66 8.98
N PRO A 244 -2.36 -16.64 9.92
CA PRO A 244 -3.21 -16.57 11.11
C PRO A 244 -3.02 -15.31 11.96
N LYS A 245 -1.84 -14.69 11.91
CA LYS A 245 -1.54 -13.47 12.68
C LYS A 245 -2.06 -12.19 12.03
N LEU A 246 -2.44 -12.25 10.75
CA LEU A 246 -2.91 -11.11 9.95
C LEU A 246 -4.40 -11.22 9.59
N GLU A 247 -5.01 -12.37 9.83
CA GLU A 247 -6.43 -12.65 9.58
C GLU A 247 -7.37 -11.65 10.27
N ILE A 248 -6.94 -11.08 11.41
CA ILE A 248 -7.67 -10.02 12.12
C ILE A 248 -7.95 -8.78 11.27
N PHE A 249 -7.23 -8.60 10.16
CA PHE A 249 -7.40 -7.49 9.22
C PHE A 249 -8.24 -7.85 8.00
N ALA A 250 -8.73 -9.08 7.90
CA ALA A 250 -9.61 -9.47 6.80
C ALA A 250 -10.87 -8.60 6.81
N PRO A 251 -11.34 -8.15 5.63
CA PRO A 251 -12.54 -7.34 5.54
C PRO A 251 -13.75 -8.12 6.10
N SER A 252 -14.57 -7.44 6.89
CA SER A 252 -15.78 -8.01 7.52
C SER A 252 -16.89 -8.27 6.49
N THR A 253 -16.90 -7.51 5.40
CA THR A 253 -17.77 -7.71 4.25
C THR A 253 -17.05 -8.60 3.24
N LYS A 254 -17.66 -9.75 2.92
CA LYS A 254 -17.23 -10.58 1.79
C LYS A 254 -17.27 -9.70 0.55
N SER A 255 -16.14 -9.53 -0.16
CA SER A 255 -16.20 -8.97 -1.51
C SER A 255 -17.17 -9.83 -2.33
N PRO A 256 -18.08 -9.23 -3.13
CA PRO A 256 -18.90 -10.00 -4.04
C PRO A 256 -17.94 -10.68 -5.01
N ILE A 257 -17.80 -12.00 -4.86
CA ILE A 257 -17.15 -12.84 -5.85
C ILE A 257 -18.29 -13.22 -6.78
N ASP A 258 -18.33 -12.61 -7.96
CA ASP A 258 -19.36 -12.87 -8.95
C ASP A 258 -19.13 -14.28 -9.54
N ILE A 259 -20.18 -14.96 -10.00
CA ILE A 259 -20.05 -16.24 -10.71
C ILE A 259 -19.19 -16.06 -11.97
N THR A 260 -19.12 -14.86 -12.55
CA THR A 260 -18.20 -14.53 -13.65
C THR A 260 -16.73 -14.43 -13.22
N ASP A 261 -16.45 -14.26 -11.91
CA ASP A 261 -15.12 -14.44 -11.31
C ASP A 261 -14.72 -15.92 -11.18
N THR A 262 -15.55 -16.87 -11.67
CA THR A 262 -15.06 -18.19 -12.10
C THR A 262 -14.20 -18.03 -13.35
N PHE A 263 -13.10 -17.29 -13.21
CA PHE A 263 -12.02 -17.31 -14.15
C PHE A 263 -11.62 -18.77 -14.33
N HIS A 264 -11.69 -19.24 -15.57
CA HIS A 264 -11.14 -20.52 -16.00
C HIS A 264 -9.77 -20.74 -15.34
N PHE A 265 -9.76 -21.52 -14.24
CA PHE A 265 -8.62 -22.23 -13.71
C PHE A 265 -8.32 -23.47 -14.59
N ASP A 266 -8.70 -23.41 -15.87
CA ASP A 266 -8.29 -24.34 -16.92
C ASP A 266 -6.89 -23.96 -17.38
N HIS A 267 -5.93 -24.36 -16.56
CA HIS A 267 -4.83 -25.24 -16.96
C HIS A 267 -3.84 -25.27 -15.81
N GLY A 268 -3.93 -26.36 -15.06
CA GLY A 268 -3.24 -26.58 -13.80
C GLY A 268 -1.76 -26.23 -13.87
N LYS A 269 -1.34 -25.37 -12.95
CA LYS A 269 0.01 -25.28 -12.34
C LYS A 269 0.09 -24.03 -11.45
N ILE A 270 -0.72 -23.98 -10.39
CA ILE A 270 -0.33 -23.22 -9.21
C ILE A 270 -0.12 -24.24 -8.10
N GLU A 271 1.09 -24.79 -8.06
CA GLU A 271 1.56 -25.54 -6.89
C GLU A 271 1.85 -24.52 -5.79
N PHE A 272 0.85 -24.28 -4.92
CA PHE A 272 1.16 -23.64 -3.65
C PHE A 272 2.02 -24.61 -2.84
N GLU A 273 3.27 -24.24 -2.56
CA GLU A 273 4.19 -25.00 -1.70
C GLU A 273 3.61 -25.23 -0.29
N ASN A 274 2.63 -24.42 0.11
CA ASN A 274 2.00 -24.50 1.42
C ASN A 274 0.63 -25.20 1.35
N LYS A 275 0.58 -26.43 1.87
CA LYS A 275 -0.63 -27.27 1.99
C LYS A 275 -1.77 -26.57 2.75
N TYR A 276 -1.44 -25.67 3.69
CA TYR A 276 -2.42 -24.89 4.46
C TYR A 276 -3.07 -23.78 3.62
N VAL A 277 -2.29 -23.13 2.76
CA VAL A 277 -2.80 -22.15 1.78
C VAL A 277 -3.71 -22.85 0.77
N GLN A 278 -3.33 -24.05 0.30
CA GLN A 278 -4.20 -24.88 -0.54
C GLN A 278 -5.53 -25.23 0.14
N ILE A 279 -5.51 -25.68 1.39
CA ILE A 279 -6.73 -26.07 2.12
C ILE A 279 -7.61 -24.86 2.40
N ARG A 280 -7.03 -23.73 2.80
CA ARG A 280 -7.75 -22.51 3.12
C ARG A 280 -8.28 -21.82 1.85
N PHE A 281 -7.49 -21.79 0.78
CA PHE A 281 -7.94 -21.34 -0.55
C PHE A 281 -9.05 -22.24 -1.07
N LYS A 282 -8.92 -23.58 -0.98
CA LYS A 282 -9.99 -24.51 -1.35
C LYS A 282 -11.24 -24.34 -0.48
N LYS A 283 -11.09 -24.03 0.81
CA LYS A 283 -12.22 -23.79 1.73
C LYS A 283 -12.94 -22.49 1.39
N VAL A 284 -12.21 -21.37 1.24
CA VAL A 284 -12.76 -20.08 0.82
C VAL A 284 -13.40 -20.21 -0.57
N TYR A 285 -12.73 -20.84 -1.53
CA TYR A 285 -13.25 -21.10 -2.87
C TYR A 285 -14.53 -21.96 -2.86
N LYS A 286 -14.56 -23.02 -2.04
CA LYS A 286 -15.73 -23.91 -1.90
C LYS A 286 -16.90 -23.24 -1.17
N GLU A 287 -16.63 -22.38 -0.18
CA GLU A 287 -17.62 -21.57 0.55
C GLU A 287 -18.18 -20.42 -0.31
N CYS A 288 -17.39 -19.90 -1.25
CA CYS A 288 -17.85 -18.94 -2.25
C CYS A 288 -18.76 -19.60 -3.30
N LEU A 289 -18.43 -20.82 -3.74
CA LEU A 289 -19.27 -21.58 -4.67
C LEU A 289 -20.58 -22.09 -4.05
N SER A 290 -20.60 -22.37 -2.74
CA SER A 290 -21.80 -22.93 -2.07
C SER A 290 -22.85 -21.88 -1.69
N ASN A 291 -22.56 -20.58 -1.83
CA ASN A 291 -23.46 -19.49 -1.41
C ASN A 291 -24.17 -18.76 -2.57
N ASN A 292 -24.04 -19.23 -3.82
CA ASN A 292 -24.70 -18.64 -5.00
C ASN A 292 -25.90 -19.47 -5.51
N PHE A 293 -26.71 -20.01 -4.61
CA PHE A 293 -28.08 -20.39 -4.95
C PHE A 293 -29.06 -19.46 -4.24
N TYR A 294 -30.03 -18.97 -5.01
CA TYR A 294 -31.07 -17.97 -4.71
C TYR A 294 -30.61 -16.50 -4.84
N TYR A 295 -30.69 -15.94 -6.05
CA TYR A 295 -31.90 -15.32 -6.62
C TYR A 295 -31.85 -15.38 -8.15
#